data_AF-A0A6J5TJM6-F1
#
_entry.id   AF-A0A6J5TJM6-F1
#
_cell.length_a   1.000
_cell.length_b   1.000
_cell.length_c   1.000
_cell.angle_alpha   90.00
_cell.angle_beta   90.00
_cell.angle_gamma   90.00
#
_symmetry.space_group_name_H-M   'P 1'
#
loop_
_entity.id
_entity.type
_entity.pdbx_description
1 polymer ?
#
loop_
_entity_poly.entity_id
_entity_poly.type
_entity_poly.pdbx_seq_one_letter_code
_entity_poly.pdbx_strand_id
1 'polypeptide(L)' 'MKLQVEITCRGQQLLPFFTLQHVRDNIWSLREAPALLPDSSTTTTDHVMVLHYARTASTSASN' A
#
# COMPACT_ATOMS: atom_id res chain seq x y z
N MET A 1 25.25 0.11 -10.31
CA MET A 1 24.34 0.06 -9.15
C MET A 1 22.99 0.60 -9.57
N LYS A 2 21.92 -0.21 -9.56
CA LYS A 2 20.55 0.28 -9.73
C LYS A 2 19.94 0.47 -8.35
N LEU A 3 19.52 1.69 -8.04
CA LEU A 3 18.69 1.98 -6.88
C LEU A 3 17.24 1.74 -7.29
N GLN A 4 16.56 0.81 -6.62
CA GLN A 4 15.14 0.58 -6.80
C GLN A 4 14.42 1.15 -5.58
N VAL A 5 13.30 1.83 -5.82
CA VAL A 5 12.42 2.33 -4.75
C VAL A 5 11.25 1.36 -4.66
N GLU A 6 11.16 0.69 -3.53
CA GLU A 6 10.01 -0.15 -3.20
C GLU A 6 9.04 0.71 -2.40
N ILE A 7 7.80 0.77 -2.87
CA ILE A 7 6.72 1.42 -2.15
C ILE A 7 5.78 0.30 -1.72
N THR A 8 5.32 0.33 -0.48
CA THR A 8 4.38 -0.64 0.08
C THR A 8 3.21 0.10 0.72
N CYS A 9 2.02 -0.51 0.67
CA CYS A 9 0.80 -0.02 1.29
C CYS A 9 0.22 -1.16 2.11
N ARG A 10 0.06 -0.97 3.43
CA ARG A 10 -0.40 -2.01 4.37
C ARG A 10 0.36 -3.36 4.26
N GLY A 11 1.64 -3.34 3.90
CA GLY A 11 2.47 -4.53 3.70
C GLY A 11 2.36 -5.18 2.31
N GLN A 12 1.57 -4.62 1.39
CA GLN A 12 1.54 -5.02 -0.02
C GLN A 12 2.46 -4.13 -0.86
N GLN A 13 3.31 -4.73 -1.69
CA GLN A 13 4.20 -3.99 -2.60
C GLN A 13 3.41 -3.35 -3.74
N LEU A 14 3.65 -2.07 -3.95
CA LEU A 14 3.11 -1.30 -5.05
C LEU A 14 4.04 -1.36 -6.24
N LEU A 15 3.49 -1.77 -7.37
CA LEU A 15 4.20 -1.84 -8.62
C LEU A 15 4.22 -0.45 -9.30
N PRO A 16 5.26 -0.13 -10.09
CA PRO A 16 5.42 1.20 -10.70
C PRO A 16 4.29 1.61 -11.65
N PHE A 17 3.48 0.65 -12.10
CA PHE A 17 2.35 0.87 -12.99
C PHE A 17 1.02 1.09 -12.24
N PHE A 18 0.99 0.89 -10.93
CA PHE A 18 -0.23 1.15 -10.17
C PHE A 18 -0.45 2.64 -9.96
N THR A 19 -1.68 3.08 -10.22
CA THR A 19 -2.12 4.42 -9.87
C THR A 19 -2.47 4.48 -8.38
N LEU A 20 -2.31 5.64 -7.76
CA LEU A 20 -2.74 5.85 -6.37
C LEU A 20 -4.23 5.53 -6.17
N GLN A 21 -5.06 5.75 -7.19
CA GLN A 21 -6.47 5.38 -7.19
C GLN A 21 -6.65 3.86 -7.12
N HIS A 22 -5.93 3.11 -7.96
CA HIS A 22 -5.97 1.64 -7.93
C HIS A 22 -5.54 1.10 -6.55
N VAL A 23 -4.45 1.65 -6.00
CA VAL A 23 -3.96 1.29 -4.66
C VAL A 23 -4.98 1.61 -3.59
N ARG A 24 -5.60 2.79 -3.64
CA ARG A 24 -6.61 3.18 -2.67
C ARG A 24 -7.79 2.23 -2.71
N ASP A 25 -8.32 2.00 -3.90
CA ASP A 25 -9.59 1.29 -4.06
C ASP A 25 -9.40 -0.22 -3.85
N ASN A 26 -8.26 -0.80 -4.28
CA ASN A 26 -8.03 -2.25 -4.24
C ASN A 26 -7.16 -2.73 -3.05
N ILE A 27 -6.30 -1.88 -2.47
CA ILE A 27 -5.34 -2.29 -1.42
C ILE A 27 -5.67 -1.61 -0.10
N TRP A 28 -5.87 -0.29 -0.09
CA TRP A 28 -6.14 0.48 1.12
C TRP A 28 -7.57 0.21 1.64
N SER A 29 -8.57 0.33 0.76
CA SER A 29 -10.00 0.31 1.10
C SER A 29 -10.62 -1.09 1.22
N LEU A 30 -9.89 -2.15 0.87
CA LEU A 30 -10.41 -3.52 0.78
C LEU A 30 -10.98 -4.08 2.11
N ARG A 31 -10.80 -3.37 3.24
CA ARG A 31 -11.27 -3.83 4.56
C ARG A 31 -12.75 -3.55 4.86
N GLU A 32 -13.48 -2.85 3.99
CA GLU A 32 -14.94 -2.71 4.15
C GLU A 32 -15.68 -3.35 2.99
N ALA A 33 -15.62 -4.69 2.92
CA ALA A 33 -16.82 -5.41 2.54
C ALA A 33 -17.91 -4.99 3.54
N PRO A 34 -19.13 -4.60 3.11
CA PRO A 34 -20.18 -4.16 4.01
C PRO A 34 -20.69 -5.36 4.82
N ALA A 35 -19.97 -5.72 5.88
CA ALA A 35 -20.52 -6.48 6.98
C ALA A 35 -21.49 -5.53 7.68
N LEU A 36 -22.77 -5.78 7.44
CA LEU A 36 -23.97 -5.09 7.94
C LEU A 36 -23.99 -4.97 9.48
N LEU A 37 -23.13 -4.14 10.09
CA LEU A 37 -23.24 -3.78 11.50
C LEU A 37 -22.96 -2.28 11.67
N PRO A 38 -24.00 -1.45 11.85
CA PRO A 38 -23.87 -0.04 12.14
C PRO A 38 -23.73 0.14 13.65
N ASP A 39 -22.68 -0.40 14.27
CA ASP A 39 -22.46 -0.19 15.70
C ASP A 39 -21.13 0.51 15.96
N SER A 40 -21.30 1.78 16.33
CA SER A 40 -20.49 2.46 17.35
C SER A 40 -19.04 2.80 17.00
N SER A 41 -18.87 4.03 16.54
CA SER A 41 -17.86 4.97 17.06
C SER A 41 -16.43 4.46 17.26
N THR A 42 -15.68 4.17 16.20
CA THR A 42 -14.21 4.36 16.15
C THR A 42 -13.72 4.13 14.72
N THR A 43 -13.25 5.17 14.04
CA THR A 43 -12.09 5.19 13.10
C THR A 43 -12.22 6.27 12.02
N THR A 44 -12.15 7.54 12.43
CA THR A 44 -11.87 8.66 11.48
C THR A 44 -10.45 8.62 10.90
N THR A 45 -9.70 7.52 11.11
CA THR A 45 -8.32 7.32 10.68
C THR A 45 -8.22 6.59 9.33
N ASP A 46 -9.31 6.00 8.83
CA ASP A 46 -9.30 5.17 7.61
C ASP A 46 -9.29 5.99 6.29
N HIS A 47 -9.36 7.32 6.35
CA HIS A 47 -9.31 8.19 5.16
C HIS A 47 -7.89 8.56 4.70
N VAL A 48 -6.85 8.24 5.48
CA VAL A 48 -5.47 8.64 5.19
C VAL A 48 -4.69 7.47 4.61
N MET A 49 -4.47 7.44 3.30
CA MET A 49 -3.66 6.39 2.68
C MET A 49 -2.19 6.52 3.07
N VAL A 50 -1.69 5.56 3.84
CA VAL A 50 -0.28 5.50 4.28
C VAL A 50 0.55 4.61 3.36
N LEU A 51 1.63 5.17 2.83
CA LEU A 51 2.59 4.51 1.94
C LEU A 51 3.96 4.45 2.64
N HIS A 52 4.52 3.26 2.76
CA HIS A 52 5.88 3.08 3.25
C HIS A 52 6.82 2.94 2.06
N TYR A 53 7.98 3.59 2.10
CA TYR A 53 8.99 3.49 1.04
C TYR A 53 10.32 3.00 1.59
N ALA A 54 11.01 2.19 0.80
CA ALA A 54 12.36 1.72 1.07
C ALA A 54 13.21 1.83 -0.19
N ARG A 55 14.53 1.95 0.00
CA ARG A 55 15.49 1.87 -1.11
C ARG A 55 16.16 0.52 -1.07
N THR A 56 15.95 -0.28 -2.10
CA THR A 56 16.68 -1.52 -2.30
C THR A 56 17.80 -1.28 -3.30
N ALA A 57 19.03 -1.58 -2.86
CA ALA A 57 20.16 -1.66 -3.76
C ALA A 57 20.12 -3.04 -4.39
N SER A 58 19.64 -3.15 -5.63
CA SER A 58 19.84 -4.39 -6.39
C SER A 58 21.31 -4.45 -6.78
N THR A 59 22.13 -5.06 -5.93
CA THR A 59 23.45 -5.53 -6.31
C THR A 59 23.23 -6.66 -7.29
N SER A 60 23.36 -6.38 -8.58
CA SER A 60 23.62 -7.41 -9.58
C SER A 60 25.02 -7.98 -9.30
N ALA A 61 25.13 -8.78 -8.24
CA ALA A 61 26.28 -9.64 -8.02
C ALA A 61 26.14 -10.78 -9.03
N SER A 62 26.62 -10.54 -10.26
CA SER A 62 26.99 -11.60 -11.17
C SER A 62 28.31 -12.14 -10.66
N ASN A 63 28.31 -13.37 -10.17
CA ASN A 63 29.47 -14.26 -10.14
C ASN A 63 29.02 -15.56 -10.79
#